data_AF-D8MJ58-F1
#
_entry.id   AF-D8MJ58-F1
#
_cell.length_a   1.000
_cell.length_b   1.000
_cell.length_c   1.000
_cell.angle_alpha   90.00
_cell.angle_beta   90.00
_cell.angle_gamma   90.00
#
_symmetry.space_group_name_H-M   'P 1'
#
loop_
_entity.id
_entity.type
_entity.pdbx_description
1 polymer ?
#
loop_
_entity_poly.entity_id
_entity_poly.type
_entity_poly.pdbx_seq_one_letter_code
_entity_poly.pdbx_strand_id
1 'polypeptide(L)'
;TWLRSLMDRYVNFEKTTEDALRYTCAHFELKLDETLHRRLSDAYLHLQPHRDTPAALQRLRDAGFPLGIISNGSIATISQVVENSKLGWAFDDLISVESVQVFKPHSSVYALAETRMGLPRENVL
;
A
#
# COMPACT_ATOMS: atom_id res chain seq x y z
N THR A 1 6.33 -9.35 4.71
CA THR A 1 6.36 -8.08 5.48
C THR A 1 6.65 -8.33 6.95
N TRP A 2 5.78 -9.01 7.72
CA TRP A 2 5.93 -9.18 9.17
C TRP A 2 7.25 -9.81 9.62
N LEU A 3 7.64 -10.95 9.03
CA LEU A 3 8.91 -11.62 9.36
C LEU A 3 10.11 -10.69 9.14
N ARG A 4 10.11 -9.91 8.06
CA ARG A 4 11.18 -8.95 7.77
C ARG A 4 11.26 -7.85 8.83
N SER A 5 10.12 -7.37 9.32
CA SER A 5 10.06 -6.40 10.41
C SER A 5 10.53 -6.99 11.75
N LEU A 6 10.09 -8.21 12.09
CA LEU A 6 10.49 -8.89 13.32
C LEU A 6 11.98 -9.26 13.35
N MET A 7 12.57 -9.50 12.17
CA MET A 7 14.00 -9.81 12.02
C MET A 7 14.89 -8.57 11.84
N ASP A 8 14.31 -7.37 11.79
CA ASP A 8 15.02 -6.13 11.48
C ASP A 8 15.77 -6.20 10.13
N ARG A 9 15.08 -6.70 9.09
CA ARG A 9 15.59 -6.91 7.72
C ARG A 9 14.65 -6.30 6.70
N TYR A 10 14.35 -5.01 6.88
CA TYR A 10 13.49 -4.27 5.98
C TYR A 10 14.00 -4.28 4.53
N VAL A 11 13.06 -4.47 3.62
CA VAL A 11 13.17 -4.16 2.19
C VAL A 11 11.82 -3.56 1.79
N ASN A 12 11.74 -2.81 0.69
CA ASN A 12 10.48 -2.24 0.26
C ASN A 12 9.43 -3.31 -0.12
N PHE A 13 8.19 -2.87 -0.29
CA PHE A 13 7.07 -3.78 -0.49
C PHE A 13 7.11 -4.49 -1.84
N GLU A 14 7.66 -3.85 -2.86
CA GLU A 14 7.90 -4.40 -4.19
C GLU A 14 8.84 -5.58 -4.10
N LYS A 15 9.98 -5.44 -3.40
CA LYS A 15 10.91 -6.54 -3.19
C LYS A 15 10.26 -7.67 -2.38
N THR A 16 9.47 -7.31 -1.37
CA THR A 16 8.72 -8.32 -0.59
C THR A 16 7.72 -9.08 -1.46
N THR A 17 7.06 -8.40 -2.40
CA THR A 17 6.09 -8.98 -3.34
C THR A 17 6.79 -9.88 -4.35
N GLU A 18 7.93 -9.44 -4.90
CA GLU A 18 8.78 -10.26 -5.77
C GLU A 18 9.23 -11.54 -5.06
N ASP A 19 9.79 -11.43 -3.86
CA ASP A 19 10.29 -12.58 -3.12
C ASP A 19 9.17 -13.58 -2.80
N ALA A 20 7.98 -13.08 -2.45
CA ALA A 20 6.80 -13.90 -2.21
C ALA A 20 6.31 -14.60 -3.48
N LEU A 21 6.31 -13.91 -4.63
CA LEU A 21 5.95 -14.50 -5.92
C LEU A 21 6.94 -15.59 -6.32
N ARG A 22 8.25 -15.33 -6.23
CA ARG A 22 9.30 -16.31 -6.52
C ARG A 22 9.18 -17.55 -5.62
N TYR A 23 8.96 -17.35 -4.32
CA TYR A 23 8.72 -18.46 -3.39
C TYR A 23 7.47 -19.27 -3.79
N THR A 24 6.36 -18.60 -4.10
CA THR A 24 5.11 -19.26 -4.47
C THR A 24 5.28 -20.10 -5.74
N CYS A 25 5.91 -19.56 -6.77
CA CYS A 25 6.20 -20.30 -7.99
C CYS A 25 7.10 -21.50 -7.73
N ALA A 26 8.17 -21.34 -6.94
CA ALA A 26 9.06 -22.44 -6.60
C ALA A 26 8.34 -23.55 -5.81
N HIS A 27 7.49 -23.19 -4.84
CA HIS A 27 6.74 -24.13 -4.02
C HIS A 27 5.78 -25.00 -4.83
N PHE A 28 5.16 -24.43 -5.88
CA PHE A 28 4.25 -25.15 -6.77
C PHE A 28 4.94 -25.66 -8.05
N GLU A 29 6.28 -25.62 -8.13
CA GLU A 29 7.05 -26.07 -9.28
C GLU A 29 6.66 -25.36 -10.61
N LEU A 30 6.22 -24.11 -10.51
CA LEU A 30 5.84 -23.27 -11.65
C LEU A 30 7.04 -22.51 -12.19
N LYS A 31 7.24 -22.55 -13.52
CA LYS A 31 8.27 -21.73 -14.17
C LYS A 31 7.89 -20.26 -14.14
N LEU A 32 8.75 -19.44 -13.55
CA LEU A 32 8.65 -17.99 -13.55
C LEU A 32 9.79 -17.41 -14.40
N ASP A 33 9.51 -17.14 -15.68
CA ASP A 33 10.44 -16.38 -16.52
C ASP A 33 10.29 -14.86 -16.30
N GLU A 34 11.26 -14.08 -16.78
CA GLU A 34 11.30 -12.63 -16.57
C GLU A 34 10.14 -11.86 -17.25
N THR A 35 9.49 -12.46 -18.25
CA THR A 35 8.32 -11.84 -18.89
C THR A 35 7.08 -12.04 -18.03
N LEU A 36 6.86 -13.25 -17.52
CA LEU A 36 5.78 -13.55 -16.59
C LEU A 36 5.96 -12.82 -15.26
N HIS A 37 7.18 -12.79 -14.74
CA HIS A 37 7.53 -12.04 -13.53
C HIS A 37 7.13 -10.57 -13.66
N ARG A 38 7.58 -9.88 -14.72
CA ARG A 38 7.20 -8.48 -14.97
C ARG A 38 5.69 -8.30 -15.07
N ARG A 39 5.00 -9.16 -15.84
CA ARG A 39 3.55 -9.08 -16.00
C ARG A 39 2.79 -9.21 -14.68
N LEU A 40 3.21 -10.14 -13.81
CA LEU A 40 2.57 -10.34 -12.51
C LEU A 40 2.89 -9.22 -11.52
N SER A 41 4.12 -8.70 -11.55
CA SER A 41 4.50 -7.52 -10.76
C SER A 41 3.73 -6.26 -11.19
N ASP A 42 3.58 -6.04 -12.51
CA ASP A 42 2.80 -4.91 -13.05
C ASP A 42 1.31 -5.01 -12.70
N ALA A 43 0.76 -6.23 -12.56
CA ALA A 43 -0.63 -6.42 -12.19
C ALA A 43 -0.94 -5.81 -10.81
N TYR A 44 0.02 -5.79 -9.89
CA TYR A 44 -0.13 -5.13 -8.58
C TYR A 44 -0.27 -3.61 -8.69
N LEU A 45 0.24 -2.99 -9.76
CA LEU A 45 0.10 -1.55 -10.01
C LEU A 45 -1.25 -1.18 -10.65
N HIS A 46 -2.02 -2.17 -11.10
CA HIS A 46 -3.28 -1.99 -11.84
C HIS A 46 -4.48 -2.61 -11.10
N LEU A 47 -4.38 -2.73 -9.77
CA LEU A 47 -5.47 -3.20 -8.93
C LEU A 47 -6.71 -2.33 -9.14
N GLN A 48 -7.85 -2.99 -9.32
CA GLN A 48 -9.12 -2.29 -9.50
C GLN A 48 -9.72 -1.96 -8.14
N PRO A 49 -10.26 -0.74 -7.94
CA PRO A 49 -10.98 -0.43 -6.72
C PRO A 49 -12.25 -1.28 -6.63
N HIS A 50 -12.70 -1.56 -5.41
CA HIS A 50 -14.01 -2.18 -5.23
C HIS A 50 -15.11 -1.26 -5.79
N ARG A 51 -16.18 -1.86 -6.31
CA ARG A 51 -17.24 -1.16 -7.06
C ARG A 51 -17.87 0.02 -6.29
N ASP A 52 -17.96 -0.09 -4.98
CA ASP A 52 -18.53 0.88 -4.06
C ASP A 52 -17.54 1.96 -3.59
N THR A 53 -16.23 1.74 -3.76
CA THR A 53 -15.17 2.63 -3.27
C THR A 53 -15.30 4.07 -3.79
N PRO A 54 -15.48 4.33 -5.10
CA PRO A 54 -15.57 5.71 -5.59
C PRO A 54 -16.75 6.48 -4.99
N ALA A 55 -17.92 5.83 -4.88
CA ALA A 55 -19.11 6.45 -4.31
C ALA A 55 -18.97 6.71 -2.81
N ALA A 56 -18.33 5.80 -2.07
CA ALA A 56 -18.05 5.97 -0.65
C ALA A 56 -17.08 7.14 -0.41
N LEU A 57 -15.98 7.21 -1.17
CA LEU A 57 -15.01 8.30 -1.08
C LEU A 57 -15.64 9.66 -1.41
N GLN A 58 -16.51 9.72 -2.42
CA GLN A 58 -17.24 10.95 -2.76
C GLN A 58 -18.08 11.43 -1.59
N ARG A 59 -18.85 10.53 -0.96
CA ARG A 59 -19.70 10.87 0.20
C ARG A 59 -18.89 11.38 1.39
N LEU A 60 -17.71 10.81 1.64
CA LEU A 60 -16.83 11.27 2.71
C LEU A 60 -16.25 12.65 2.42
N ARG A 61 -15.86 12.91 1.17
CA ARG A 61 -15.40 14.22 0.70
C ARG A 61 -16.49 15.27 0.80
N ASP A 62 -17.71 14.95 0.35
CA ASP A 62 -18.87 15.86 0.43
C ASP A 62 -19.24 16.19 1.88
N ALA A 63 -18.96 15.28 2.81
CA ALA A 63 -19.13 15.49 4.26
C ALA A 63 -17.98 16.27 4.91
N GLY A 64 -16.92 16.63 4.16
CA GLY A 64 -15.80 17.43 4.64
C GLY A 64 -14.74 16.66 5.43
N PHE A 65 -14.70 15.33 5.33
CA PHE A 65 -13.66 14.54 6.00
C PHE A 65 -12.33 14.59 5.23
N PRO A 66 -11.19 14.82 5.90
CA PRO A 66 -9.88 14.62 5.29
C PRO A 66 -9.64 13.12 5.10
N LEU A 67 -9.10 12.72 3.95
CA LEU A 67 -8.91 11.32 3.57
C LEU A 67 -7.44 11.03 3.30
N GLY A 68 -6.88 10.08 4.03
CA GLY A 68 -5.52 9.60 3.82
C GLY A 68 -5.47 8.10 3.52
N ILE A 69 -4.52 7.68 2.69
CA ILE A 69 -4.12 6.26 2.61
C ILE A 69 -2.90 6.07 3.49
N ILE A 70 -2.91 5.08 4.37
CA ILE A 70 -1.70 4.54 4.98
C ILE A 70 -1.47 3.13 4.48
N SER A 71 -0.33 2.84 3.86
CA SER A 71 -0.07 1.56 3.18
C SER A 71 1.37 1.08 3.33
N ASN A 72 1.54 -0.25 3.30
CA ASN A 72 2.85 -0.90 3.29
C ASN A 72 3.61 -0.65 1.98
N GLY A 73 2.91 -0.32 0.88
CA GLY A 73 3.54 -0.02 -0.41
C GLY A 73 4.51 1.15 -0.33
N SER A 74 5.51 1.21 -1.22
CA SER A 74 6.31 2.44 -1.38
C SER A 74 5.41 3.59 -1.83
N ILE A 75 5.88 4.83 -1.67
CA ILE A 75 5.12 5.99 -2.14
C ILE A 75 4.84 5.91 -3.64
N ALA A 76 5.80 5.44 -4.43
CA ALA A 76 5.65 5.29 -5.88
C ALA A 76 4.55 4.27 -6.24
N THR A 77 4.54 3.11 -5.56
CA THR A 77 3.51 2.09 -5.78
C THR A 77 2.12 2.58 -5.35
N ILE A 78 2.00 3.26 -4.21
CA ILE A 78 0.72 3.80 -3.75
C ILE A 78 0.16 4.81 -4.76
N SER A 79 0.98 5.79 -5.16
CA SER A 79 0.58 6.80 -6.15
C SER A 79 0.15 6.15 -7.46
N GLN A 80 0.92 5.19 -7.98
CA GLN A 80 0.60 4.53 -9.24
C GLN A 80 -0.74 3.76 -9.18
N VAL A 81 -1.00 3.03 -8.10
CA VAL A 81 -2.28 2.30 -7.93
C VAL A 81 -3.46 3.27 -7.85
N VAL A 82 -3.31 4.37 -7.10
CA VAL A 82 -4.35 5.39 -6.93
C VAL A 82 -4.65 6.11 -8.25
N GLU A 83 -3.61 6.48 -9.00
CA GLU A 83 -3.72 7.10 -10.33
C GLU A 83 -4.37 6.17 -11.34
N ASN A 84 -3.90 4.92 -11.44
CA ASN A 84 -4.47 3.91 -12.35
C ASN A 84 -5.93 3.59 -12.01
N SER A 85 -6.30 3.68 -10.72
CA SER A 85 -7.67 3.53 -10.24
C SER A 85 -8.55 4.77 -10.47
N LYS A 86 -7.98 5.88 -10.95
CA LYS A 86 -8.65 7.19 -11.12
C LYS A 86 -9.25 7.73 -9.81
N LEU A 87 -8.60 7.44 -8.68
CA LEU A 87 -9.02 7.86 -7.33
C LEU A 87 -8.12 8.95 -6.72
N GLY A 88 -7.16 9.49 -7.47
CA GLY A 88 -6.24 10.52 -6.97
C GLY A 88 -6.92 11.79 -6.48
N TRP A 89 -8.14 12.08 -6.95
CA TRP A 89 -8.93 13.22 -6.48
C TRP A 89 -9.41 13.08 -5.04
N ALA A 90 -9.45 11.86 -4.48
CA ALA A 90 -10.13 11.58 -3.22
C ALA A 90 -9.25 11.81 -1.99
N PHE A 91 -7.93 11.67 -2.11
CA PHE A 91 -7.02 11.62 -0.95
C PHE A 91 -6.22 12.91 -0.81
N ASP A 92 -6.14 13.41 0.43
CA ASP A 92 -5.32 14.55 0.82
C ASP A 92 -3.88 14.13 1.12
N ASP A 93 -3.65 12.88 1.52
CA ASP A 93 -2.30 12.33 1.74
C ASP A 93 -2.19 10.84 1.37
N LEU A 94 -1.01 10.47 0.88
CA LEU A 94 -0.58 9.10 0.59
C LEU A 94 0.64 8.78 1.47
N ILE A 95 0.43 7.94 2.48
CA ILE A 95 1.39 7.67 3.55
C ILE A 95 1.96 6.26 3.36
N SER A 96 3.26 6.20 3.06
CA SER A 96 4.02 4.95 2.97
C SER A 96 4.72 4.63 4.28
N VAL A 97 4.81 3.34 4.62
CA VAL A 97 5.67 2.86 5.71
C VAL A 97 7.17 2.97 5.42
N GLU A 98 7.55 3.28 4.18
CA GLU A 98 8.95 3.31 3.76
C GLU A 98 9.80 4.29 4.59
N SER A 99 9.20 5.38 5.08
CA SER A 99 9.85 6.38 5.93
C SER A 99 10.26 5.84 7.32
N VAL A 100 9.56 4.82 7.81
CA VAL A 100 9.84 4.19 9.12
C VAL A 100 10.48 2.81 8.98
N GLN A 101 10.69 2.33 7.76
CA GLN A 101 11.36 1.07 7.42
C GLN A 101 10.85 -0.13 8.23
N VAL A 102 9.55 -0.15 8.55
CA VAL A 102 8.90 -1.24 9.27
C VAL A 102 7.46 -1.36 8.80
N PHE A 103 6.96 -2.58 8.64
CA PHE A 103 5.62 -2.81 8.13
C PHE A 103 4.57 -2.78 9.25
N LYS A 104 3.31 -2.56 8.87
CA LYS A 104 2.17 -2.81 9.75
C LYS A 104 2.23 -4.25 10.32
N PRO A 105 1.83 -4.48 11.58
CA PRO A 105 1.14 -3.57 12.48
C PRO A 105 2.06 -2.83 13.48
N HIS A 106 3.33 -2.58 13.14
CA HIS A 106 4.22 -1.85 14.06
C HIS A 106 3.68 -0.45 14.39
N SER A 107 3.72 -0.04 15.66
CA SER A 107 3.10 1.20 16.15
C SER A 107 3.62 2.46 15.47
N SER A 108 4.90 2.50 15.11
CA SER A 108 5.51 3.63 14.38
C SER A 108 4.86 3.89 13.03
N VAL A 109 4.25 2.88 12.40
CA VAL A 109 3.50 3.08 11.15
C VAL A 109 2.27 3.93 11.44
N TYR A 110 1.47 3.57 12.44
CA TYR A 110 0.23 4.30 12.75
C TYR A 110 0.50 5.72 13.27
N ALA A 111 1.63 5.94 13.93
CA ALA A 111 2.07 7.29 14.31
C ALA A 111 2.29 8.22 13.09
N LEU A 112 2.57 7.66 11.90
CA LEU A 112 2.62 8.44 10.66
C LEU A 112 1.26 9.04 10.32
N ALA A 113 0.15 8.33 10.56
CA ALA A 113 -1.18 8.86 10.26
C ALA A 113 -1.48 10.11 11.11
N GLU A 114 -1.21 10.06 12.41
CA GLU A 114 -1.39 11.22 13.30
C GLU A 114 -0.54 12.41 12.83
N THR A 115 0.73 12.15 12.54
CA THR A 115 1.70 13.19 12.13
C THR A 115 1.34 13.81 10.78
N ARG A 116 0.96 12.99 9.80
CA ARG A 116 0.73 13.40 8.40
C ARG A 116 -0.63 14.06 8.22
N MET A 117 -1.66 13.54 8.88
CA MET A 117 -3.00 14.12 8.83
C MET A 117 -3.15 15.32 9.77
N GLY A 118 -2.22 15.54 10.70
CA GLY A 118 -2.29 16.62 11.68
C GLY A 118 -3.47 16.47 12.66
N LEU A 119 -3.90 15.22 12.90
CA LEU A 119 -5.04 14.88 13.74
C LEU A 119 -4.58 13.93 14.86
N PRO A 120 -5.11 14.08 16.09
CA PRO A 120 -4.86 13.12 17.15
C PRO A 120 -5.55 11.79 16.83
N ARG A 121 -5.00 10.66 17.29
CA ARG A 121 -5.54 9.30 17.02
C ARG A 121 -7.03 9.13 17.25
N GLU A 122 -7.60 9.77 18.26
CA GLU A 122 -9.03 9.69 18.60
C GLU A 122 -9.94 10.27 17.52
N ASN A 123 -9.36 11.06 16.61
CA ASN A 123 -10.04 11.68 15.47
C ASN A 123 -9.69 11.00 14.12
N VAL A 124 -9.02 9.85 14.14
CA VAL A 124 -8.70 9.06 12.95
C VAL A 124 -9.45 7.72 13.03
N LEU A 125 -10.29 7.46 12.03
CA LEU A 125 -11.05 6.21 11.88
C LEU A 125 -10.29 5.18 11.04
#